data_AF-C6CND2-F1
#
_entry.id   AF-C6CND2-F1
#
_cell.length_a   1.000
_cell.length_b   1.000
_cell.length_c   1.000
_cell.angle_alpha   90.00
_cell.angle_beta   90.00
_cell.angle_gamma   90.00
#
_symmetry.space_group_name_H-M   'P 1'
#
loop_
_entity.id
_entity.type
_entity.pdbx_description
1 polymer ?
#
loop_
_entity_poly.entity_id
_entity_poly.type
_entity_poly.pdbx_seq_one_letter_code
_entity_poly.pdbx_strand_id
1 'polypeptide(L)'
;MYNEVYKIKDTVDIFISENEQNSTVTLNFHIMTTRDRIEIKTNKHVARFIASFDGEKNLSEIVNEIGNLKSEDVTKLIEFLLNQHLIFNVAHPIHDDLRFSRQITFWDDFVLDRPGQETQAILENKKIVLFGCGAVGAKIIEILARAGVNHITLIDYKIMSEASAVRHNYYSYKRVGEPKVDVLSDFLARINKNIFIKKHFEKLMPDSDLSKLIPDDTDLIINTCDEPYIGHTSLKLGRYAQSKKIPLYVAGGFDAHLMSSGELINPPKTPCIDCAQNTFSRALKGWKPVYSMIENPRSFASTPVNVESNNYIPGGPGGLAIMSGFSASLCCMQLLHFLLDDTAFAYHNRRYEYLPNSGNMTQFELAKQDGCEICNG
;
A
#
# COMPACT_ATOMS: atom_id res chain seq x y z
N MET A 1 4.11 26.87 -24.71
CA MET A 1 5.49 26.34 -24.66
C MET A 1 6.53 27.40 -24.29
N TYR A 2 6.77 28.46 -25.07
CA TYR A 2 7.89 29.40 -24.82
C TYR A 2 7.83 30.21 -23.50
N ASN A 3 6.64 30.40 -22.93
CA ASN A 3 6.47 31.05 -21.62
C ASN A 3 6.44 30.05 -20.46
N GLU A 4 6.59 28.75 -20.74
CA GLU A 4 6.55 27.70 -19.72
C GLU A 4 7.93 27.53 -19.08
N VAL A 5 7.91 27.05 -17.85
CA VAL A 5 9.09 26.77 -17.04
C VAL A 5 9.20 25.26 -16.92
N TYR A 6 10.36 24.71 -17.29
CA TYR A 6 10.62 23.28 -17.25
C TYR A 6 11.70 22.96 -16.22
N LYS A 7 11.54 21.81 -15.57
CA LYS A 7 12.51 21.28 -14.62
C LYS A 7 12.83 19.82 -14.95
N ILE A 8 14.10 19.42 -14.86
CA ILE A 8 14.49 18.01 -14.84
C ILE A 8 13.87 17.36 -13.60
N LYS A 9 13.22 16.20 -13.77
CA LYS A 9 12.64 15.49 -12.63
C LYS A 9 13.70 15.14 -11.59
N ASP A 10 13.38 15.26 -10.30
CA ASP A 10 14.34 14.97 -9.22
C ASP A 10 14.72 13.48 -9.14
N THR A 11 14.02 12.60 -9.87
CA THR A 11 14.31 11.17 -10.01
C THR A 11 15.25 10.83 -11.17
N VAL A 12 15.71 11.82 -11.93
CA VAL A 12 16.54 11.64 -13.11
C VAL A 12 17.96 12.11 -12.84
N ASP A 13 18.90 11.16 -12.78
CA ASP A 13 20.33 11.45 -12.77
C ASP A 13 20.83 11.59 -14.22
N ILE A 14 21.65 12.61 -14.50
CA ILE A 14 22.25 12.82 -15.83
C ILE A 14 23.76 12.72 -15.73
N PHE A 15 24.36 11.74 -16.41
CA PHE A 15 25.80 11.62 -16.58
C PHE A 15 26.23 12.07 -17.97
N ILE A 16 27.26 12.91 -18.03
CA ILE A 16 27.81 13.43 -19.28
C ILE A 16 29.13 12.71 -19.56
N SER A 17 29.27 12.17 -20.76
CA SER A 17 30.54 11.64 -21.27
C SER A 17 30.94 12.42 -22.51
N GLU A 18 32.17 12.95 -22.52
CA GLU A 18 32.70 13.68 -23.67
C GLU A 18 33.39 12.73 -24.64
N ASN A 19 33.19 12.92 -25.94
CA ASN A 19 34.00 12.28 -26.96
C ASN A 19 34.92 13.35 -27.59
N GLU A 20 36.20 13.31 -27.22
CA GLU A 20 37.23 14.29 -27.63
C GLU A 20 37.43 14.36 -29.15
N GLN A 21 37.05 13.32 -29.90
CA GLN A 21 37.32 13.23 -31.33
C GLN A 21 36.33 14.02 -32.20
N ASN A 22 35.08 14.21 -31.75
CA ASN A 22 33.99 14.73 -32.60
C ASN A 22 33.21 15.93 -32.02
N SER A 23 33.67 16.54 -30.92
CA SER A 23 32.94 17.63 -30.22
C SER A 23 31.50 17.27 -29.78
N THR A 24 31.17 15.98 -29.76
CA THR A 24 29.90 15.43 -29.31
C THR A 24 29.99 15.02 -27.84
N VAL A 25 28.88 15.14 -27.14
CA VAL A 25 28.68 14.63 -25.78
C VAL A 25 27.56 13.60 -25.77
N THR A 26 27.71 12.61 -24.91
CA THR A 26 26.67 11.62 -24.62
C THR A 26 26.06 11.97 -23.27
N LEU A 27 24.74 12.18 -23.25
CA LEU A 27 23.95 12.35 -22.03
C LEU A 27 23.30 11.01 -21.70
N ASN A 28 23.61 10.48 -20.52
CA ASN A 28 22.99 9.27 -19.98
C ASN A 28 22.03 9.68 -18.88
N PHE A 29 20.73 9.55 -19.16
CA PHE A 29 19.66 9.76 -18.20
C PHE A 29 19.38 8.44 -17.49
N HIS A 30 19.45 8.45 -16.17
CA HIS A 30 19.15 7.32 -15.30
C HIS A 30 17.92 7.66 -14.46
N ILE A 31 16.80 7.01 -14.76
CA ILE A 31 15.57 7.18 -14.00
C ILE A 31 15.69 6.28 -12.76
N MET A 32 15.93 6.86 -11.59
CA MET A 32 16.31 6.12 -10.37
C MET A 32 15.21 5.18 -9.88
N THR A 33 13.95 5.52 -10.15
CA THR A 33 12.74 4.82 -9.70
C THR A 33 12.48 3.54 -10.49
N THR A 34 12.59 3.60 -11.82
CA THR A 34 12.36 2.46 -12.72
C THR A 34 13.66 1.73 -13.09
N ARG A 35 14.81 2.37 -12.89
CA ARG A 35 16.16 1.96 -13.37
C ARG A 35 16.31 1.98 -14.89
N ASP A 36 15.40 2.64 -15.59
CA ASP A 36 15.50 2.85 -17.03
C ASP A 36 16.66 3.78 -17.37
N ARG A 37 17.17 3.62 -18.59
CA ARG A 37 18.29 4.40 -19.11
C ARG A 37 17.98 4.90 -20.50
N ILE A 38 18.18 6.20 -20.69
CA ILE A 38 18.05 6.84 -22.00
C ILE A 38 19.39 7.49 -22.33
N GLU A 39 19.90 7.18 -23.52
CA GLU A 39 21.15 7.73 -24.03
C GLU A 39 20.83 8.71 -25.17
N ILE A 40 21.32 9.95 -25.06
CA ILE A 40 21.24 10.95 -26.12
C ILE A 40 22.65 11.36 -26.52
N LYS A 41 23.00 11.18 -27.79
CA LYS A 41 24.22 11.72 -28.38
C LYS A 41 23.92 13.07 -28.99
N THR A 42 24.61 14.11 -28.52
CA THR A 42 24.34 15.49 -28.92
C THR A 42 25.61 16.34 -28.87
N ASN A 43 25.50 17.66 -29.01
CA ASN A 43 26.61 18.61 -28.86
C ASN A 43 26.55 19.35 -27.50
N LYS A 44 27.62 20.06 -27.15
CA LYS A 44 27.72 20.79 -25.87
C LYS A 44 26.65 21.89 -25.69
N HIS A 45 26.12 22.46 -26.77
CA HIS A 45 25.06 23.48 -26.67
C HIS A 45 23.74 22.88 -26.21
N VAL A 46 23.34 21.74 -26.78
CA VAL A 46 22.12 21.03 -26.37
C VAL A 46 22.24 20.49 -24.94
N ALA A 47 23.42 19.99 -24.55
CA ALA A 47 23.65 19.56 -23.17
C ALA A 47 23.50 20.72 -22.17
N ARG A 48 24.05 21.89 -22.48
CA ARG A 48 23.84 23.11 -21.67
C ARG A 48 22.38 23.52 -21.63
N PHE A 49 21.68 23.42 -22.75
CA PHE A 49 20.25 23.72 -22.84
C PHE A 49 19.40 22.85 -21.92
N ILE A 50 19.64 21.54 -21.91
CA ILE A 50 18.95 20.62 -21.01
C ILE A 50 19.31 20.92 -19.55
N ALA A 51 20.58 21.22 -19.26
CA ALA A 51 21.04 21.57 -17.91
C ALA A 51 20.43 22.87 -17.36
N SER A 52 19.85 23.72 -18.21
CA SER A 52 19.16 24.96 -17.79
C SER A 52 17.71 24.73 -17.34
N PHE A 53 17.19 23.51 -17.39
CA PHE A 53 15.85 23.19 -16.87
C PHE A 53 15.90 22.96 -15.35
N ASP A 54 16.08 24.05 -14.61
CA ASP A 54 16.12 24.10 -13.14
C ASP A 54 14.75 24.41 -12.50
N GLY A 55 13.78 24.79 -13.31
CA GLY A 55 12.45 25.18 -12.86
C GLY A 55 12.31 26.65 -12.45
N GLU A 56 13.29 27.51 -12.76
CA GLU A 56 13.24 28.94 -12.47
C GLU A 56 12.96 29.79 -13.72
N LYS A 57 13.72 29.57 -14.79
CA LYS A 57 13.62 30.36 -16.02
C LYS A 57 12.62 29.77 -17.00
N ASN A 58 11.91 30.63 -17.73
CA ASN A 58 11.05 30.18 -18.81
C ASN A 58 11.87 29.81 -20.06
N LEU A 59 11.27 29.01 -20.93
CA LEU A 59 11.93 28.50 -22.14
C LEU A 59 12.47 29.61 -23.04
N SER A 60 11.81 30.77 -23.14
CA SER A 60 12.29 31.91 -23.93
C SER A 60 13.58 32.50 -23.38
N GLU A 61 13.68 32.67 -22.06
CA GLU A 61 14.87 33.16 -21.38
C GLU A 61 16.06 32.23 -21.62
N ILE A 62 15.84 30.92 -21.46
CA ILE A 62 16.87 29.89 -21.69
C ILE A 62 17.35 29.90 -23.14
N VAL A 63 16.43 29.95 -24.12
CA VAL A 63 16.79 29.97 -25.55
C VAL A 63 17.59 31.22 -25.91
N ASN A 64 17.23 32.39 -25.36
CA ASN A 64 17.94 33.65 -25.58
C ASN A 64 19.35 33.63 -24.99
N GLU A 65 19.54 33.03 -23.80
CA GLU A 65 20.85 32.94 -23.14
C GLU A 65 21.82 32.00 -23.88
N ILE A 66 21.32 30.88 -24.40
CA ILE A 66 22.17 29.91 -25.09
C ILE A 66 22.49 30.35 -26.51
N GLY A 67 21.52 30.97 -27.20
CA GLY A 67 21.66 31.39 -28.60
C GLY A 67 21.84 30.21 -29.58
N ASN A 68 21.77 30.50 -30.88
CA ASN A 68 22.01 29.52 -31.95
C ASN A 68 21.18 28.22 -31.91
N LEU A 69 19.98 28.25 -31.31
CA LEU A 69 19.03 27.13 -31.32
C LEU A 69 17.87 27.46 -32.28
N LYS A 70 17.57 26.54 -33.21
CA LYS A 70 16.39 26.69 -34.08
C LYS A 70 15.14 26.38 -33.28
N SER A 71 14.10 27.21 -33.41
CA SER A 71 12.86 27.06 -32.65
C SER A 71 12.16 25.71 -32.85
N GLU A 72 12.25 25.15 -34.06
CA GLU A 72 11.70 23.82 -34.39
C GLU A 72 12.45 22.70 -33.62
N ASP A 73 13.78 22.78 -33.55
CA ASP A 73 14.61 21.79 -32.84
C ASP A 73 14.38 21.86 -31.32
N VAL A 74 14.19 23.07 -30.77
CA VAL A 74 13.82 23.29 -29.38
C VAL A 74 12.49 22.61 -29.07
N THR A 75 11.47 22.84 -29.91
CA THR A 75 10.13 22.27 -29.72
C THR A 75 10.19 20.74 -29.73
N LYS A 76 10.86 20.15 -30.73
CA LYS A 76 11.03 18.68 -30.83
C LYS A 76 11.78 18.09 -29.63
N LEU A 77 12.81 18.78 -29.14
CA LEU A 77 13.56 18.31 -27.98
C LEU A 77 12.72 18.36 -26.70
N ILE A 78 11.97 19.44 -26.47
CA ILE A 78 11.05 19.55 -25.33
C ILE A 78 9.99 18.44 -25.39
N GLU A 79 9.35 18.25 -26.54
CA GLU A 79 8.37 17.17 -26.74
C GLU A 79 8.99 15.79 -26.48
N PHE A 80 10.20 15.53 -26.98
CA PHE A 80 10.91 14.29 -26.71
C PHE A 80 11.16 14.09 -25.20
N LEU A 81 11.70 15.09 -24.51
CA LEU A 81 12.02 14.99 -23.07
C LEU A 81 10.76 14.81 -22.22
N LEU A 82 9.66 15.48 -22.56
CA LEU A 82 8.35 15.30 -21.92
C LEU A 82 7.79 13.90 -22.16
N ASN A 83 7.84 13.41 -23.41
CA ASN A 83 7.37 12.06 -23.77
C ASN A 83 8.22 10.94 -23.16
N GLN A 84 9.50 11.19 -22.91
CA GLN A 84 10.38 10.28 -22.18
C GLN A 84 10.28 10.46 -20.66
N HIS A 85 9.40 11.35 -20.18
CA HIS A 85 9.20 11.65 -18.77
C HIS A 85 10.47 12.12 -18.03
N LEU A 86 11.40 12.79 -18.72
CA LEU A 86 12.68 13.26 -18.18
C LEU A 86 12.58 14.66 -17.54
N ILE A 87 11.63 15.47 -18.02
CA ILE A 87 11.34 16.81 -17.53
C ILE A 87 9.83 16.96 -17.27
N PHE A 88 9.44 17.98 -16.52
CA PHE A 88 8.04 18.37 -16.31
C PHE A 88 7.88 19.88 -16.34
N ASN A 89 6.64 20.36 -16.54
CA ASN A 89 6.30 21.77 -16.49
C ASN A 89 5.96 22.19 -15.04
N VAL A 90 6.59 23.26 -14.56
CA VAL A 90 6.50 23.75 -13.17
C VAL A 90 5.20 24.50 -12.86
N ALA A 91 4.32 24.74 -13.84
CA ALA A 91 3.03 25.43 -13.64
C ALA A 91 2.07 24.71 -12.66
N HIS A 92 2.40 23.50 -12.20
CA HIS A 92 1.67 22.80 -11.15
C HIS A 92 2.14 23.25 -9.76
N PRO A 93 1.22 23.70 -8.88
CA PRO A 93 1.60 24.20 -7.57
C PRO A 93 2.40 23.16 -6.78
N ILE A 94 3.48 23.62 -6.16
CA ILE A 94 4.26 22.83 -5.21
C ILE A 94 3.32 22.44 -4.07
N HIS A 95 3.27 21.15 -3.75
CA HIS A 95 2.56 20.69 -2.57
C HIS A 95 3.20 21.33 -1.33
N ASP A 96 2.44 22.14 -0.59
CA ASP A 96 2.96 22.92 0.55
C ASP A 96 3.53 22.04 1.68
N ASP A 97 3.10 20.78 1.78
CA ASP A 97 3.70 19.83 2.71
C ASP A 97 4.97 19.18 2.12
N LEU A 98 6.12 19.71 2.54
CA LEU A 98 7.46 19.18 2.21
C LEU A 98 7.63 17.69 2.58
N ARG A 99 6.80 17.16 3.49
CA ARG A 99 6.78 15.74 3.85
C ARG A 99 6.66 14.82 2.65
N PHE A 100 5.87 15.19 1.64
CA PHE A 100 5.60 14.35 0.48
C PHE A 100 6.51 14.64 -0.71
N SER A 101 7.43 15.60 -0.63
CA SER A 101 8.33 15.98 -1.74
C SER A 101 8.90 14.79 -2.52
N ARG A 102 9.61 13.88 -1.84
CA ARG A 102 10.19 12.67 -2.46
C ARG A 102 9.15 11.69 -2.98
N GLN A 103 8.01 11.60 -2.31
CA GLN A 103 6.95 10.68 -2.67
C GLN A 103 6.21 11.17 -3.93
N ILE A 104 5.97 12.47 -4.04
CA ILE A 104 5.39 13.12 -5.22
C ILE A 104 6.29 12.88 -6.43
N THR A 105 7.61 13.07 -6.30
CA THR A 105 8.52 12.77 -7.41
C THR A 105 8.49 11.28 -7.78
N PHE A 106 8.37 10.39 -6.80
CA PHE A 106 8.20 8.97 -7.11
C PHE A 106 6.89 8.71 -7.88
N TRP A 107 5.80 9.39 -7.54
CA TRP A 107 4.53 9.27 -8.27
C TRP A 107 4.62 9.71 -9.72
N ASP A 108 5.44 10.73 -10.04
CA ASP A 108 5.64 11.18 -11.43
C ASP A 108 6.19 10.09 -12.36
N ASP A 109 6.87 9.09 -11.81
CA ASP A 109 7.42 7.95 -12.56
C ASP A 109 6.61 6.67 -12.38
N PHE A 110 5.73 6.63 -11.39
CA PHE A 110 4.93 5.45 -11.06
C PHE A 110 3.54 5.51 -11.69
N VAL A 111 2.89 6.68 -11.67
CA VAL A 111 1.58 6.94 -12.28
C VAL A 111 1.77 7.93 -13.41
N LEU A 112 1.86 7.40 -14.64
CA LEU A 112 2.32 8.19 -15.80
C LEU A 112 1.21 9.02 -16.46
N ASP A 113 -0.06 8.80 -16.10
CA ASP A 113 -1.21 9.46 -16.71
C ASP A 113 -1.51 10.85 -16.12
N ARG A 114 -0.88 11.22 -14.99
CA ARG A 114 -1.07 12.52 -14.32
C ARG A 114 0.15 12.92 -13.47
N PRO A 115 0.30 14.21 -13.11
CA PRO A 115 1.38 14.67 -12.23
C PRO A 115 1.31 14.07 -10.82
N GLY A 116 2.47 13.90 -10.20
CA GLY A 116 2.62 13.32 -8.86
C GLY A 116 1.89 14.10 -7.77
N GLN A 117 1.73 15.41 -7.91
CA GLN A 117 0.96 16.26 -7.00
C GLN A 117 -0.53 15.93 -7.06
N GLU A 118 -1.06 15.70 -8.25
CA GLU A 118 -2.45 15.27 -8.44
C GLU A 118 -2.65 13.85 -7.88
N THR A 119 -1.70 12.97 -8.16
CA THR A 119 -1.66 11.60 -7.58
C THR A 119 -1.65 11.62 -6.06
N GLN A 120 -0.87 12.51 -5.45
CA GLN A 120 -0.84 12.70 -4.00
C GLN A 120 -2.19 13.20 -3.46
N ALA A 121 -2.81 14.19 -4.11
CA ALA A 121 -4.10 14.73 -3.72
C ALA A 121 -5.21 13.67 -3.79
N ILE A 122 -5.18 12.76 -4.78
CA ILE A 122 -6.09 11.60 -4.84
C ILE A 122 -5.96 10.75 -3.57
N LEU A 123 -4.72 10.38 -3.21
CA LEU A 123 -4.46 9.54 -2.04
C LEU A 123 -4.92 10.18 -0.73
N GLU A 124 -4.74 11.50 -0.59
CA GLU A 124 -5.15 12.27 0.58
C GLU A 124 -6.66 12.28 0.82
N ASN A 125 -7.45 12.19 -0.24
CA ASN A 125 -8.91 12.15 -0.17
C ASN A 125 -9.47 10.74 0.05
N LYS A 126 -8.64 9.68 -0.03
CA LYS A 126 -9.10 8.29 0.15
C LYS A 126 -9.61 8.03 1.56
N LYS A 127 -10.71 7.28 1.65
CA LYS A 127 -11.41 6.87 2.87
C LYS A 127 -11.26 5.38 3.11
N ILE A 128 -10.53 5.04 4.15
CA ILE A 128 -10.15 3.65 4.46
C ILE A 128 -10.85 3.19 5.74
N VAL A 129 -11.45 2.01 5.69
CA VAL A 129 -12.05 1.36 6.86
C VAL A 129 -11.23 0.13 7.24
N LEU A 130 -10.63 0.13 8.42
CA LEU A 130 -9.84 -0.99 8.94
C LEU A 130 -10.63 -1.80 9.98
N PHE A 131 -10.85 -3.07 9.68
CA PHE A 131 -11.29 -4.07 10.65
C PHE A 131 -10.07 -4.84 11.17
N GLY A 132 -9.82 -4.75 12.48
CA GLY A 132 -8.65 -5.33 13.15
C GLY A 132 -7.49 -4.34 13.25
N CYS A 133 -7.29 -3.80 14.44
CA CYS A 133 -6.14 -2.98 14.84
C CYS A 133 -5.00 -3.86 15.40
N GLY A 134 -4.84 -5.09 14.90
CA GLY A 134 -3.73 -5.97 15.26
C GLY A 134 -2.41 -5.52 14.63
N ALA A 135 -1.35 -6.30 14.83
CA ALA A 135 -0.01 -6.00 14.30
C ALA A 135 0.04 -5.72 12.79
N VAL A 136 -0.68 -6.51 11.97
CA VAL A 136 -0.72 -6.34 10.51
C VAL A 136 -1.53 -5.11 10.12
N GLY A 137 -2.80 -5.02 10.56
CA GLY A 137 -3.69 -3.91 10.23
C GLY A 137 -3.13 -2.56 10.67
N ALA A 138 -2.58 -2.48 11.89
CA ALA A 138 -1.95 -1.26 12.39
C ALA A 138 -0.73 -0.84 11.57
N LYS A 139 0.04 -1.79 11.02
CA LYS A 139 1.18 -1.47 10.16
C LYS A 139 0.75 -1.06 8.76
N ILE A 140 -0.27 -1.70 8.19
CA ILE A 140 -0.85 -1.29 6.90
C ILE A 140 -1.36 0.16 7.00
N ILE A 141 -2.18 0.45 8.01
CA ILE A 141 -2.76 1.79 8.15
C ILE A 141 -1.71 2.83 8.53
N GLU A 142 -0.64 2.46 9.25
CA GLU A 142 0.53 3.32 9.44
C GLU A 142 1.16 3.70 8.10
N ILE A 143 1.42 2.73 7.22
CA ILE A 143 2.04 2.98 5.91
C ILE A 143 1.13 3.87 5.06
N LEU A 144 -0.18 3.60 5.01
CA LEU A 144 -1.13 4.42 4.27
C LEU A 144 -1.26 5.85 4.83
N ALA A 145 -1.32 6.00 6.16
CA ALA A 145 -1.31 7.31 6.80
C ALA A 145 0.00 8.07 6.56
N ARG A 146 1.13 7.35 6.53
CA ARG A 146 2.45 7.91 6.15
C ARG A 146 2.48 8.36 4.70
N ALA A 147 1.81 7.65 3.80
CA ALA A 147 1.69 8.01 2.39
C ALA A 147 0.69 9.15 2.13
N GLY A 148 -0.18 9.48 3.08
CA GLY A 148 -1.03 10.67 3.00
C GLY A 148 -2.52 10.40 3.12
N VAL A 149 -2.96 9.15 3.24
CA VAL A 149 -4.38 8.86 3.52
C VAL A 149 -4.81 9.57 4.80
N ASN A 150 -5.77 10.49 4.68
CA ASN A 150 -6.23 11.31 5.79
C ASN A 150 -7.48 10.74 6.48
N HIS A 151 -8.34 10.00 5.78
CA HIS A 151 -9.64 9.59 6.33
C HIS A 151 -9.65 8.11 6.69
N ILE A 152 -9.64 7.81 8.00
CA ILE A 152 -9.50 6.43 8.49
C ILE A 152 -10.62 6.12 9.50
N THR A 153 -11.30 4.99 9.32
CA THR A 153 -12.18 4.41 10.34
C THR A 153 -11.53 3.16 10.91
N LEU A 154 -11.36 3.11 12.23
CA LEU A 154 -10.77 1.99 12.95
C LEU A 154 -11.85 1.20 13.70
N ILE A 155 -11.90 -0.12 13.46
CA ILE A 155 -12.81 -1.04 14.17
C ILE A 155 -11.99 -2.16 14.80
N ASP A 156 -12.00 -2.23 16.13
CA ASP A 156 -11.41 -3.33 16.92
C ASP A 156 -12.04 -3.33 18.32
N TYR A 157 -12.10 -4.49 18.98
CA TYR A 157 -12.70 -4.65 20.32
C TYR A 157 -11.68 -5.09 21.38
N LYS A 158 -10.42 -5.28 21.00
CA LYS A 158 -9.36 -5.72 21.88
C LYS A 158 -8.67 -4.51 22.50
N ILE A 159 -8.14 -4.74 23.70
CA ILE A 159 -7.31 -3.79 24.43
C ILE A 159 -5.83 -4.06 24.19
N MET A 160 -4.98 -3.09 24.48
CA MET A 160 -3.55 -3.25 24.49
C MET A 160 -3.13 -4.17 25.65
N SER A 161 -2.37 -5.20 25.36
CA SER A 161 -1.85 -6.15 26.36
C SER A 161 -0.31 -6.18 26.32
N GLU A 162 0.33 -6.71 27.37
CA GLU A 162 1.80 -6.89 27.36
C GLU A 162 2.27 -7.75 26.17
N ALA A 163 1.50 -8.78 25.82
CA ALA A 163 1.76 -9.63 24.65
C ALA A 163 1.74 -8.85 23.32
N SER A 164 1.15 -7.65 23.30
CA SER A 164 1.15 -6.80 22.10
C SER A 164 2.55 -6.23 21.80
N ALA A 165 3.42 -6.09 22.80
CA ALA A 165 4.76 -5.51 22.68
C ALA A 165 5.66 -6.19 21.64
N VAL A 166 5.48 -7.50 21.42
CA VAL A 166 6.34 -8.28 20.52
C VAL A 166 6.11 -7.97 19.03
N ARG A 167 4.99 -7.34 18.67
CA ARG A 167 4.58 -7.21 17.26
C ARG A 167 3.70 -6.01 16.89
N HIS A 168 3.07 -5.33 17.84
CA HIS A 168 2.31 -4.11 17.54
C HIS A 168 3.27 -2.92 17.56
N ASN A 169 3.56 -2.37 16.39
CA ASN A 169 4.44 -1.19 16.18
C ASN A 169 4.05 0.03 17.04
N TYR A 170 2.77 0.17 17.37
CA TYR A 170 2.23 1.29 18.14
C TYR A 170 2.08 0.99 19.64
N TYR A 171 2.65 -0.11 20.13
CA TYR A 171 2.61 -0.49 21.55
C TYR A 171 3.19 0.60 22.45
N SER A 172 2.56 0.79 23.61
CA SER A 172 3.10 1.60 24.69
C SER A 172 2.82 0.92 26.02
N TYR A 173 3.87 0.68 26.81
CA TYR A 173 3.74 0.07 28.14
C TYR A 173 2.80 0.85 29.05
N LYS A 174 2.82 2.19 28.98
CA LYS A 174 1.95 3.06 29.78
C LYS A 174 0.46 2.98 29.41
N ARG A 175 0.14 2.37 28.28
CA ARG A 175 -1.22 2.31 27.71
C ARG A 175 -1.78 0.89 27.66
N VAL A 176 -1.12 -0.06 28.34
CA VAL A 176 -1.67 -1.40 28.55
C VAL A 176 -3.01 -1.27 29.28
N GLY A 177 -4.02 -2.00 28.81
CA GLY A 177 -5.40 -1.91 29.29
C GLY A 177 -6.31 -0.98 28.46
N GLU A 178 -5.74 -0.08 27.66
CA GLU A 178 -6.53 0.84 26.83
C GLU A 178 -7.01 0.18 25.51
N PRO A 179 -8.16 0.62 24.95
CA PRO A 179 -8.63 0.15 23.64
C PRO A 179 -7.59 0.32 22.53
N LYS A 180 -7.38 -0.72 21.73
CA LYS A 180 -6.41 -0.66 20.61
C LYS A 180 -6.72 0.46 19.61
N VAL A 181 -8.00 0.71 19.34
CA VAL A 181 -8.44 1.80 18.47
C VAL A 181 -7.98 3.17 18.96
N ASP A 182 -7.95 3.39 20.28
CA ASP A 182 -7.50 4.64 20.89
C ASP A 182 -5.99 4.79 20.79
N VAL A 183 -5.25 3.74 21.18
CA VAL A 183 -3.78 3.77 21.15
C VAL A 183 -3.25 3.92 19.72
N LEU A 184 -3.88 3.25 18.76
CA LEU A 184 -3.53 3.35 17.34
C LEU A 184 -3.88 4.74 16.78
N SER A 185 -5.06 5.26 17.09
CA SER A 185 -5.48 6.61 16.66
C SER A 185 -4.48 7.68 17.10
N ASP A 186 -4.08 7.68 18.37
CA ASP A 186 -3.12 8.66 18.87
C ASP A 186 -1.73 8.47 18.25
N PHE A 187 -1.34 7.23 17.95
CA PHE A 187 -0.10 6.97 17.23
C PHE A 187 -0.12 7.54 15.81
N LEU A 188 -1.22 7.36 15.07
CA LEU A 188 -1.39 7.88 13.72
C LEU A 188 -1.47 9.42 13.70
N ALA A 189 -2.15 10.03 14.68
CA ALA A 189 -2.22 11.49 14.81
C ALA A 189 -0.85 12.15 15.04
N ARG A 190 0.12 11.44 15.65
CA ARG A 190 1.51 11.90 15.75
C ARG A 190 2.29 11.82 14.44
N ILE A 191 1.84 10.99 13.50
CA ILE A 191 2.48 10.80 12.19
C ILE A 191 1.95 11.81 11.19
N ASN A 192 0.63 11.99 11.15
CA ASN A 192 -0.05 12.85 10.19
C ASN A 192 -1.00 13.81 10.91
N LYS A 193 -0.67 15.10 10.94
CA LYS A 193 -1.48 16.13 11.59
C LYS A 193 -2.83 16.38 10.91
N ASN A 194 -2.97 16.01 9.64
CA ASN A 194 -4.19 16.21 8.85
C ASN A 194 -5.14 15.00 8.91
N ILE A 195 -4.77 13.97 9.67
CA ILE A 195 -5.55 12.73 9.72
C ILE A 195 -6.85 12.92 10.50
N PHE A 196 -7.95 12.45 9.93
CA PHE A 196 -9.25 12.31 10.55
C PHE A 196 -9.52 10.84 10.84
N ILE A 197 -9.70 10.52 12.12
CA ILE A 197 -9.88 9.14 12.58
C ILE A 197 -11.23 8.98 13.29
N LYS A 198 -12.09 8.11 12.75
CA LYS A 198 -13.29 7.61 13.43
C LYS A 198 -12.96 6.28 14.10
N LYS A 199 -13.41 6.07 15.33
CA LYS A 199 -13.10 4.87 16.12
C LYS A 199 -14.38 4.15 16.51
N HIS A 200 -14.39 2.83 16.37
CA HIS A 200 -15.43 1.94 16.86
C HIS A 200 -14.79 0.85 17.71
N PHE A 201 -15.02 0.90 19.02
CA PHE A 201 -14.58 -0.15 19.94
C PHE A 201 -15.62 -1.29 19.93
N GLU A 202 -15.68 -2.03 18.83
CA GLU A 202 -16.76 -2.98 18.54
C GLU A 202 -16.22 -4.27 17.94
N LYS A 203 -16.79 -5.41 18.36
CA LYS A 203 -16.47 -6.72 17.81
C LYS A 203 -17.34 -6.98 16.60
N LEU A 204 -16.74 -7.41 15.49
CA LEU A 204 -17.51 -7.86 14.33
C LEU A 204 -18.17 -9.21 14.65
N MET A 205 -19.48 -9.19 14.81
CA MET A 205 -20.35 -10.33 15.07
C MET A 205 -21.20 -10.63 13.84
N PRO A 206 -21.80 -11.84 13.71
CA PRO A 206 -22.67 -12.18 12.59
C PRO A 206 -23.84 -11.22 12.39
N ASP A 207 -24.36 -10.62 13.46
CA ASP A 207 -25.49 -9.69 13.50
C ASP A 207 -25.10 -8.20 13.49
N SER A 208 -23.80 -7.85 13.55
CA SER A 208 -23.36 -6.45 13.47
C SER A 208 -23.92 -5.73 12.23
N ASP A 209 -24.47 -4.55 12.44
CA ASP A 209 -24.97 -3.69 11.37
C ASP A 209 -23.82 -2.92 10.71
N LEU A 210 -23.39 -3.41 9.56
CA LEU A 210 -22.25 -2.85 8.82
C LEU A 210 -22.50 -1.44 8.27
N SER A 211 -23.77 -1.05 8.08
CA SER A 211 -24.11 0.30 7.56
C SER A 211 -23.74 1.42 8.52
N LYS A 212 -23.62 1.11 9.82
CA LYS A 212 -23.18 2.06 10.86
C LYS A 212 -21.66 2.21 10.96
N LEU A 213 -20.94 1.17 10.52
CA LEU A 213 -19.49 1.05 10.65
C LEU A 213 -18.77 1.47 9.36
N ILE A 214 -19.41 1.27 8.21
CA ILE A 214 -18.82 1.46 6.88
C ILE A 214 -19.61 2.55 6.15
N PRO A 215 -19.10 3.79 6.08
CA PRO A 215 -19.68 4.85 5.28
C PRO A 215 -19.82 4.45 3.80
N ASP A 216 -20.88 4.91 3.13
CA ASP A 216 -21.17 4.57 1.73
C ASP A 216 -20.11 5.12 0.75
N ASP A 217 -19.33 6.12 1.16
CA ASP A 217 -18.25 6.75 0.38
C ASP A 217 -16.86 6.17 0.72
N THR A 218 -16.80 4.96 1.29
CA THR A 218 -15.54 4.25 1.57
C THR A 218 -14.86 3.80 0.27
N ASP A 219 -13.58 4.14 0.10
CA ASP A 219 -12.76 3.72 -1.05
C ASP A 219 -12.21 2.29 -0.89
N LEU A 220 -11.96 1.87 0.35
CA LEU A 220 -11.40 0.55 0.63
C LEU A 220 -11.72 0.08 2.06
N ILE A 221 -12.18 -1.16 2.16
CA ILE A 221 -12.22 -1.89 3.44
C ILE A 221 -10.98 -2.77 3.52
N ILE A 222 -10.31 -2.77 4.66
CA ILE A 222 -9.19 -3.67 4.96
C ILE A 222 -9.60 -4.57 6.12
N ASN A 223 -9.63 -5.88 5.90
CA ASN A 223 -9.91 -6.87 6.93
C ASN A 223 -8.63 -7.58 7.38
N THR A 224 -8.31 -7.45 8.66
CA THR A 224 -7.21 -8.16 9.32
C THR A 224 -7.64 -8.81 10.65
N CYS A 225 -8.95 -9.00 10.84
CA CYS A 225 -9.48 -9.65 12.03
C CYS A 225 -9.01 -11.12 12.10
N ASP A 226 -8.43 -11.49 13.24
CA ASP A 226 -8.12 -12.88 13.58
C ASP A 226 -9.33 -13.60 14.20
N GLU A 227 -10.11 -12.89 15.01
CA GLU A 227 -11.26 -13.42 15.76
C GLU A 227 -12.50 -12.52 15.66
N PRO A 228 -13.67 -13.03 15.23
CA PRO A 228 -13.90 -14.39 14.72
C PRO A 228 -13.04 -14.72 13.49
N TYR A 229 -12.86 -16.01 13.19
CA TYR A 229 -11.98 -16.50 12.12
C TYR A 229 -12.10 -15.65 10.84
N ILE A 230 -10.96 -15.27 10.27
CA ILE A 230 -10.87 -14.32 9.15
C ILE A 230 -11.75 -14.72 7.96
N GLY A 231 -11.94 -16.01 7.68
CA GLY A 231 -12.84 -16.46 6.62
C GLY A 231 -14.30 -16.03 6.84
N HIS A 232 -14.79 -16.07 8.08
CA HIS A 232 -16.16 -15.63 8.41
C HIS A 232 -16.30 -14.11 8.33
N THR A 233 -15.31 -13.37 8.85
CA THR A 233 -15.34 -11.90 8.80
C THR A 233 -15.21 -11.42 7.36
N SER A 234 -14.33 -12.02 6.57
CA SER A 234 -14.17 -11.73 5.15
C SER A 234 -15.43 -12.02 4.34
N LEU A 235 -16.12 -13.15 4.57
CA LEU A 235 -17.41 -13.44 3.92
C LEU A 235 -18.47 -12.37 4.23
N LYS A 236 -18.63 -12.01 5.50
CA LYS A 236 -19.61 -11.00 5.92
C LYS A 236 -19.30 -9.63 5.31
N LEU A 237 -18.05 -9.17 5.47
CA LEU A 237 -17.61 -7.88 4.93
C LEU A 237 -17.67 -7.88 3.40
N GLY A 238 -17.22 -8.95 2.76
CA GLY A 238 -17.14 -9.05 1.30
C GLY A 238 -18.50 -9.02 0.62
N ARG A 239 -19.51 -9.71 1.17
CA ARG A 239 -20.88 -9.66 0.63
C ARG A 239 -21.52 -8.29 0.81
N TYR A 240 -21.31 -7.64 1.95
CA TYR A 240 -21.75 -6.26 2.16
C TYR A 240 -21.05 -5.30 1.18
N ALA A 241 -19.73 -5.37 1.10
CA ALA A 241 -18.90 -4.53 0.25
C ALA A 241 -19.30 -4.67 -1.23
N GLN A 242 -19.57 -5.89 -1.70
CA GLN A 242 -20.10 -6.14 -3.05
C GLN A 242 -21.43 -5.44 -3.31
N SER A 243 -22.38 -5.52 -2.38
CA SER A 243 -23.68 -4.85 -2.53
C SER A 243 -23.55 -3.32 -2.62
N LYS A 244 -22.46 -2.77 -2.10
CA LYS A 244 -22.14 -1.35 -2.09
C LYS A 244 -21.09 -0.95 -3.14
N LYS A 245 -20.55 -1.91 -3.89
CA LYS A 245 -19.42 -1.72 -4.82
C LYS A 245 -18.17 -1.13 -4.16
N ILE A 246 -17.95 -1.47 -2.89
CA ILE A 246 -16.77 -1.08 -2.13
C ILE A 246 -15.71 -2.19 -2.27
N PRO A 247 -14.46 -1.86 -2.64
CA PRO A 247 -13.35 -2.80 -2.64
C PRO A 247 -13.05 -3.32 -1.22
N LEU A 248 -12.72 -4.61 -1.11
CA LEU A 248 -12.25 -5.23 0.12
C LEU A 248 -10.86 -5.81 -0.08
N TYR A 249 -9.94 -5.52 0.83
CA TYR A 249 -8.65 -6.19 0.93
C TYR A 249 -8.62 -7.09 2.16
N VAL A 250 -8.30 -8.36 1.96
CA VAL A 250 -8.16 -9.33 3.07
C VAL A 250 -6.69 -9.56 3.29
N ALA A 251 -6.14 -9.10 4.42
CA ALA A 251 -4.73 -9.26 4.75
C ALA A 251 -4.53 -10.12 5.99
N GLY A 252 -3.57 -11.05 5.89
CA GLY A 252 -3.16 -11.93 6.98
C GLY A 252 -1.74 -11.64 7.47
N GLY A 253 -1.31 -12.40 8.46
CA GLY A 253 0.05 -12.34 9.01
C GLY A 253 0.15 -13.02 10.37
N PHE A 254 -0.69 -14.02 10.56
CA PHE A 254 -0.89 -14.82 11.76
C PHE A 254 -1.38 -16.22 11.34
N ASP A 255 -1.22 -17.21 12.20
CA ASP A 255 -1.59 -18.62 11.96
C ASP A 255 -1.09 -19.14 10.60
N ALA A 256 -1.97 -19.68 9.76
CA ALA A 256 -1.62 -20.21 8.43
C ALA A 256 -1.38 -19.13 7.37
N HIS A 257 -1.50 -17.84 7.72
CA HIS A 257 -1.33 -16.71 6.80
C HIS A 257 -0.07 -15.87 7.10
N LEU A 258 0.90 -16.44 7.83
CA LEU A 258 2.17 -15.77 8.12
C LEU A 258 2.88 -15.33 6.85
N MET A 259 3.33 -14.07 6.81
CA MET A 259 4.13 -13.49 5.71
C MET A 259 3.44 -13.59 4.33
N SER A 260 2.13 -13.33 4.30
CA SER A 260 1.32 -13.33 3.08
C SER A 260 0.85 -11.94 2.69
N SER A 261 0.69 -11.67 1.39
CA SER A 261 0.21 -10.38 0.88
C SER A 261 -1.30 -10.19 1.01
N GLY A 262 -2.09 -11.24 1.24
CA GLY A 262 -3.54 -11.16 1.17
C GLY A 262 -4.09 -11.15 -0.28
N GLU A 263 -5.34 -10.72 -0.43
CA GLU A 263 -6.03 -10.61 -1.74
C GLU A 263 -6.98 -9.40 -1.84
N LEU A 264 -7.10 -8.86 -3.06
CA LEU A 264 -8.01 -7.75 -3.39
C LEU A 264 -9.32 -8.29 -4.00
N ILE A 265 -10.44 -8.01 -3.33
CA ILE A 265 -11.80 -8.35 -3.74
C ILE A 265 -12.49 -7.09 -4.27
N ASN A 266 -12.59 -6.99 -5.59
CA ASN A 266 -13.16 -5.86 -6.33
C ASN A 266 -13.84 -6.34 -7.62
N PRO A 267 -14.95 -7.10 -7.54
CA PRO A 267 -15.66 -7.59 -8.71
C PRO A 267 -16.32 -6.46 -9.51
N PRO A 268 -16.43 -6.58 -10.85
CA PRO A 268 -16.06 -7.75 -11.65
C PRO A 268 -14.57 -7.78 -12.04
N LYS A 269 -13.76 -6.81 -11.62
CA LYS A 269 -12.34 -6.72 -12.02
C LYS A 269 -11.50 -7.85 -11.40
N THR A 270 -11.81 -8.25 -10.17
CA THR A 270 -11.22 -9.42 -9.50
C THR A 270 -12.31 -10.44 -9.10
N PRO A 271 -11.95 -11.65 -8.63
CA PRO A 271 -12.91 -12.58 -8.07
C PRO A 271 -13.71 -11.98 -6.90
N CYS A 272 -14.98 -12.35 -6.78
CA CYS A 272 -15.79 -11.97 -5.61
C CYS A 272 -15.37 -12.77 -4.37
N ILE A 273 -15.92 -12.40 -3.21
CA ILE A 273 -15.59 -13.06 -1.94
C ILE A 273 -15.99 -14.54 -1.93
N ASP A 274 -17.09 -14.91 -2.57
CA ASP A 274 -17.55 -16.30 -2.62
C ASP A 274 -16.63 -17.15 -3.53
N CYS A 275 -16.11 -16.56 -4.61
CA CYS A 275 -15.07 -17.20 -5.43
C CYS A 275 -13.79 -17.42 -4.61
N ALA A 276 -13.33 -16.40 -3.89
CA ALA A 276 -12.16 -16.50 -3.02
C ALA A 276 -12.36 -17.57 -1.94
N GLN A 277 -13.50 -17.56 -1.25
CA GLN A 277 -13.81 -18.54 -0.21
C GLN A 277 -13.90 -19.97 -0.76
N ASN A 278 -14.43 -20.16 -1.96
CA ASN A 278 -14.47 -21.47 -2.62
C ASN A 278 -13.06 -22.00 -2.93
N THR A 279 -12.16 -21.13 -3.40
CA THR A 279 -10.75 -21.48 -3.61
C THR A 279 -10.13 -22.00 -2.31
N PHE A 280 -10.27 -21.28 -1.20
CA PHE A 280 -9.72 -21.72 0.09
C PHE A 280 -10.42 -22.95 0.66
N SER A 281 -11.73 -23.08 0.48
CA SER A 281 -12.48 -24.25 0.95
C SER A 281 -12.04 -25.54 0.24
N ARG A 282 -11.67 -25.45 -1.05
CA ARG A 282 -11.09 -26.56 -1.81
C ARG A 282 -9.64 -26.83 -1.38
N ALA A 283 -8.81 -25.80 -1.31
CA ALA A 283 -7.41 -25.92 -0.92
C ALA A 283 -7.23 -26.47 0.50
N LEU A 284 -8.14 -26.11 1.42
CA LEU A 284 -8.10 -26.46 2.84
C LEU A 284 -9.05 -27.62 3.20
N LYS A 285 -9.59 -28.36 2.22
CA LYS A 285 -10.60 -29.42 2.44
C LYS A 285 -10.16 -30.47 3.49
N GLY A 286 -8.87 -30.76 3.58
CA GLY A 286 -8.27 -31.67 4.57
C GLY A 286 -7.78 -30.98 5.85
N TRP A 287 -7.76 -29.66 5.90
CA TRP A 287 -7.28 -28.87 7.04
C TRP A 287 -8.47 -28.36 7.85
N LYS A 288 -8.85 -29.13 8.87
CA LYS A 288 -9.88 -28.78 9.85
C LYS A 288 -9.21 -28.57 11.21
N PRO A 289 -8.67 -27.38 11.52
CA PRO A 289 -8.10 -27.14 12.84
C PRO A 289 -9.21 -27.30 13.89
N VAL A 290 -9.14 -28.35 14.69
CA VAL A 290 -9.99 -28.54 15.85
C VAL A 290 -9.23 -27.95 17.03
N TYR A 291 -9.61 -26.74 17.45
CA TYR A 291 -9.15 -26.17 18.71
C TYR A 291 -9.92 -26.83 19.85
N SER A 292 -9.58 -28.08 20.15
CA SER A 292 -10.13 -28.79 21.30
C SER A 292 -9.51 -28.25 22.58
N MET A 293 -10.34 -27.98 23.59
CA MET A 293 -9.89 -27.74 24.95
C MET A 293 -9.24 -29.03 25.46
N ILE A 294 -7.92 -29.03 25.63
CA ILE A 294 -7.21 -30.19 26.18
C ILE A 294 -7.07 -29.99 27.69
N GLU A 295 -7.45 -31.00 28.47
CA GLU A 295 -7.16 -31.04 29.91
C GLU A 295 -5.66 -31.02 30.14
N ASN A 296 -5.21 -30.14 31.04
CA ASN A 296 -3.79 -29.96 31.32
C ASN A 296 -3.18 -31.26 31.89
N PRO A 297 -2.15 -31.86 31.26
CA PRO A 297 -1.54 -33.08 31.77
C PRO A 297 -0.85 -32.92 33.15
N ARG A 298 -0.72 -31.68 33.67
CA ARG A 298 -0.28 -31.44 35.05
C ARG A 298 -1.26 -31.93 36.12
N SER A 299 -2.50 -32.26 35.78
CA SER A 299 -3.46 -32.89 36.70
C SER A 299 -3.08 -34.34 37.07
N PHE A 300 -2.11 -34.95 36.38
CA PHE A 300 -1.61 -36.31 36.68
C PHE A 300 -0.37 -36.34 37.60
N ALA A 301 0.17 -35.19 37.99
CA ALA A 301 1.28 -35.12 38.95
C ALA A 301 0.73 -35.13 40.39
N SER A 302 1.20 -36.08 41.19
CA SER A 302 0.73 -36.43 42.55
C SER A 302 1.05 -35.41 43.66
N THR A 303 1.10 -34.11 43.33
CA THR A 303 1.24 -33.04 44.33
C THR A 303 0.01 -32.14 44.30
N PRO A 304 -0.65 -31.90 45.45
CA PRO A 304 -1.86 -31.08 45.52
C PRO A 304 -1.45 -29.61 45.37
N VAL A 305 -1.32 -29.16 44.13
CA VAL A 305 -1.36 -27.74 43.80
C VAL A 305 -2.83 -27.42 43.54
N ASN A 306 -3.38 -26.39 44.19
CA ASN A 306 -4.68 -25.82 43.84
C ASN A 306 -4.58 -25.27 42.41
N VAL A 307 -4.81 -26.12 41.41
CA VAL A 307 -4.86 -25.74 40.01
C VAL A 307 -6.33 -25.63 39.66
N GLU A 308 -6.87 -24.40 39.69
CA GLU A 308 -8.07 -24.07 38.92
C GLU A 308 -7.89 -24.64 37.52
N SER A 309 -8.89 -25.37 37.01
CA SER A 309 -8.84 -26.17 35.78
C SER A 309 -8.32 -25.36 34.59
N ASN A 310 -6.99 -25.34 34.39
CA ASN A 310 -6.32 -24.58 33.35
C ASN A 310 -6.29 -25.40 32.06
N ASN A 311 -7.46 -25.55 31.42
CA ASN A 311 -7.54 -26.01 30.04
C ASN A 311 -6.71 -25.07 29.16
N TYR A 312 -5.86 -25.62 28.30
CA TYR A 312 -5.08 -24.85 27.32
C TYR A 312 -5.51 -25.23 25.92
N ILE A 313 -5.63 -24.23 25.05
CA ILE A 313 -5.94 -24.43 23.64
C ILE A 313 -4.60 -24.54 22.90
N PRO A 314 -4.23 -25.72 22.36
CA PRO A 314 -3.06 -25.84 21.51
C PRO A 314 -3.27 -25.08 20.20
N GLY A 315 -2.24 -24.30 19.84
CA GLY A 315 -2.32 -23.39 18.71
C GLY A 315 -2.83 -22.00 19.13
N GLY A 316 -2.51 -21.03 18.31
CA GLY A 316 -2.77 -19.61 18.57
C GLY A 316 -1.90 -18.77 17.66
N PRO A 317 -2.10 -17.44 17.65
CA PRO A 317 -1.47 -16.56 16.69
C PRO A 317 0.03 -16.44 16.97
N GLY A 318 0.80 -17.38 16.43
CA GLY A 318 2.24 -17.24 16.28
C GLY A 318 2.55 -16.08 15.35
N GLY A 319 3.72 -15.46 15.51
CA GLY A 319 4.19 -14.41 14.61
C GLY A 319 5.11 -13.41 15.28
N LEU A 320 6.21 -13.10 14.60
CA LEU A 320 7.17 -12.08 14.99
C LEU A 320 6.80 -10.72 14.40
N ALA A 321 7.34 -9.62 14.98
CA ALA A 321 7.22 -8.28 14.40
C ALA A 321 7.63 -8.24 12.92
N ILE A 322 8.72 -8.94 12.55
CA ILE A 322 9.18 -8.98 11.15
C ILE A 322 8.17 -9.64 10.22
N MET A 323 7.44 -10.65 10.67
CA MET A 323 6.48 -11.39 9.84
C MET A 323 5.25 -10.53 9.54
N SER A 324 4.72 -9.87 10.58
CA SER A 324 3.60 -8.93 10.43
C SER A 324 3.99 -7.68 9.64
N GLY A 325 5.20 -7.14 9.89
CA GLY A 325 5.77 -6.04 9.12
C GLY A 325 5.96 -6.38 7.64
N PHE A 326 6.49 -7.57 7.34
CA PHE A 326 6.65 -8.05 5.96
C PHE A 326 5.29 -8.16 5.25
N SER A 327 4.31 -8.81 5.89
CA SER A 327 2.96 -8.96 5.32
C SER A 327 2.37 -7.59 5.00
N ALA A 328 2.40 -6.66 5.97
CA ALA A 328 1.86 -5.32 5.81
C ALA A 328 2.55 -4.52 4.70
N SER A 329 3.89 -4.54 4.62
CA SER A 329 4.63 -3.85 3.56
C SER A 329 4.28 -4.40 2.18
N LEU A 330 4.21 -5.73 2.05
CA LEU A 330 3.85 -6.38 0.79
C LEU A 330 2.41 -6.06 0.37
N CYS A 331 1.47 -6.02 1.32
CA CYS A 331 0.10 -5.56 1.08
C CYS A 331 0.10 -4.12 0.54
N CYS A 332 0.86 -3.22 1.16
CA CYS A 332 0.85 -1.80 0.82
C CYS A 332 1.41 -1.51 -0.58
N MET A 333 2.28 -2.36 -1.12
CA MET A 333 2.73 -2.22 -2.51
C MET A 333 1.55 -2.28 -3.50
N GLN A 334 0.64 -3.22 -3.31
CA GLN A 334 -0.55 -3.35 -4.15
C GLN A 334 -1.61 -2.30 -3.79
N LEU A 335 -1.83 -2.05 -2.50
CA LEU A 335 -2.86 -1.11 -2.05
C LEU A 335 -2.57 0.33 -2.47
N LEU A 336 -1.31 0.78 -2.39
CA LEU A 336 -0.96 2.12 -2.85
C LEU A 336 -1.26 2.25 -4.34
N HIS A 337 -0.76 1.33 -5.18
CA HIS A 337 -1.04 1.37 -6.61
C HIS A 337 -2.54 1.37 -6.92
N PHE A 338 -3.32 0.56 -6.22
CA PHE A 338 -4.78 0.54 -6.34
C PHE A 338 -5.44 1.89 -5.94
N LEU A 339 -5.02 2.47 -4.82
CA LEU A 339 -5.58 3.71 -4.27
C LEU A 339 -5.15 4.97 -5.01
N LEU A 340 -4.15 4.90 -5.90
CA LEU A 340 -3.78 6.02 -6.76
C LEU A 340 -4.69 6.17 -8.00
N ASP A 341 -5.71 5.31 -8.13
CA ASP A 341 -6.62 5.23 -9.28
C ASP A 341 -5.88 5.11 -10.62
N ASP A 342 -4.71 4.46 -10.61
CA ASP A 342 -3.89 4.28 -11.81
C ASP A 342 -4.62 3.39 -12.82
N THR A 343 -4.77 3.92 -14.04
CA THR A 343 -5.40 3.22 -15.17
C THR A 343 -4.61 1.98 -15.59
N ALA A 344 -3.31 1.93 -15.30
CA ALA A 344 -2.44 0.78 -15.55
C ALA A 344 -2.52 -0.31 -14.48
N PHE A 345 -3.27 -0.13 -13.39
CA PHE A 345 -3.42 -1.16 -12.35
C PHE A 345 -4.04 -2.43 -12.96
N ALA A 346 -3.27 -3.53 -12.99
CA ALA A 346 -3.61 -4.71 -13.77
C ALA A 346 -4.71 -5.61 -13.17
N TYR A 347 -5.16 -5.34 -11.94
CA TYR A 347 -6.15 -6.15 -11.21
C TYR A 347 -5.81 -7.65 -11.11
N HIS A 348 -4.54 -8.03 -11.23
CA HIS A 348 -4.09 -9.39 -10.95
C HIS A 348 -4.27 -9.71 -9.46
N ASN A 349 -5.09 -10.73 -9.16
CA ASN A 349 -5.34 -11.13 -7.79
C ASN A 349 -4.41 -12.26 -7.38
N ARG A 350 -3.11 -11.94 -7.26
CA ARG A 350 -2.08 -12.88 -6.83
C ARG A 350 -1.81 -12.74 -5.34
N ARG A 351 -1.80 -13.88 -4.66
CA ARG A 351 -1.40 -13.96 -3.27
C ARG A 351 0.02 -14.48 -3.19
N TYR A 352 0.88 -13.68 -2.58
CA TYR A 352 2.29 -13.99 -2.33
C TYR A 352 2.47 -14.50 -0.90
N GLU A 353 3.36 -15.48 -0.72
CA GLU A 353 3.68 -16.06 0.57
C GLU A 353 5.18 -16.30 0.68
N TYR A 354 5.81 -15.76 1.72
CA TYR A 354 7.22 -15.99 1.99
C TYR A 354 7.40 -17.11 3.01
N LEU A 355 8.23 -18.09 2.69
CA LEU A 355 8.51 -19.26 3.52
C LEU A 355 9.82 -19.03 4.32
N PRO A 356 9.76 -18.72 5.62
CA PRO A 356 10.93 -18.26 6.36
C PRO A 356 12.06 -19.29 6.47
N ASN A 357 11.69 -20.57 6.54
CA ASN A 357 12.65 -21.66 6.72
C ASN A 357 13.46 -21.95 5.45
N SER A 358 12.91 -21.67 4.26
CA SER A 358 13.58 -21.91 2.99
C SER A 358 14.06 -20.62 2.31
N GLY A 359 13.52 -19.46 2.69
CA GLY A 359 13.76 -18.19 2.03
C GLY A 359 13.03 -18.02 0.69
N ASN A 360 12.15 -18.96 0.33
CA ASN A 360 11.44 -18.94 -0.94
C ASN A 360 10.19 -18.06 -0.87
N MET A 361 9.88 -17.40 -1.99
CA MET A 361 8.59 -16.76 -2.23
C MET A 361 7.74 -17.66 -3.11
N THR A 362 6.54 -18.02 -2.66
CA THR A 362 5.52 -18.69 -3.46
C THR A 362 4.41 -17.72 -3.84
N GLN A 363 3.69 -18.02 -4.91
CA GLN A 363 2.52 -17.26 -5.31
C GLN A 363 1.45 -18.19 -5.86
N PHE A 364 0.19 -17.81 -5.70
CA PHE A 364 -0.90 -18.40 -6.45
C PHE A 364 -1.91 -17.32 -6.87
N GLU A 365 -2.63 -17.59 -7.95
CA GLU A 365 -3.62 -16.66 -8.49
C GLU A 365 -5.02 -17.07 -8.01
N LEU A 366 -5.74 -16.13 -7.41
CA LEU A 366 -7.15 -16.30 -7.11
C LEU A 366 -7.94 -16.14 -8.41
N ALA A 367 -8.58 -17.22 -8.86
CA ALA A 367 -9.39 -17.23 -10.06
C ALA A 367 -10.88 -16.98 -9.74
N LYS A 368 -11.58 -16.41 -10.73
CA LYS A 368 -13.04 -16.41 -10.77
C LYS A 368 -13.52 -17.85 -10.95
N GLN A 369 -14.67 -18.19 -10.39
CA GLN A 369 -15.24 -19.53 -10.52
C GLN A 369 -16.22 -19.56 -11.69
N ASP A 370 -16.14 -20.61 -12.50
CA ASP A 370 -17.03 -20.83 -13.64
C ASP A 370 -18.51 -20.68 -13.25
N GLY A 371 -19.23 -19.83 -13.98
CA GLY A 371 -20.65 -19.57 -13.77
C GLY A 371 -20.96 -18.57 -12.65
N CYS A 372 -19.96 -17.85 -12.12
CA CYS A 372 -20.21 -16.86 -11.07
C CYS A 372 -20.84 -15.57 -11.64
N GLU A 373 -22.10 -15.32 -11.28
CA GLU A 373 -22.86 -14.14 -11.73
C GLU A 373 -22.32 -12.79 -11.20
N ILE A 374 -21.57 -12.80 -10.08
CA ILE A 374 -21.08 -11.56 -9.44
C ILE A 374 -19.85 -11.02 -10.17
N CYS A 375 -18.92 -11.90 -10.56
CA CYS A 375 -17.68 -11.51 -11.20
C CYS A 375 -17.58 -11.91 -12.68
N ASN A 376 -18.66 -12.46 -13.25
CA ASN A 376 -18.73 -13.03 -14.59
C ASN A 376 -17.63 -14.07 -14.79
N GLY A 377 -17.59 -15.03 -13.87
CA GLY A 377 -16.60 -16.09 -13.79
C GLY A 377 -16.89 -17.28 -14.68
#